data_AF-A0A9D5EXT7-F1
#
_entry.id   AF-A0A9D5EXT7-F1
#
_cell.length_a   1.000
_cell.length_b   1.000
_cell.length_c   1.000
_cell.angle_alpha   90.00
_cell.angle_beta   90.00
_cell.angle_gamma   90.00
#
_symmetry.space_group_name_H-M   'P 1'
#
loop_
_entity.id
_entity.type
_entity.pdbx_description
1 polymer ?
#
loop_
_entity_poly.entity_id
_entity_poly.type
_entity_poly.pdbx_seq_one_letter_code
_entity_poly.pdbx_strand_id
1 'polypeptide(L)'
;MGWAEVRVLADRPLSELFRDIFGNPFRLISVAPSWLTSTVVALAEGIYQEKAFDRMPILADALQDAGCDSADILNHCRDMNGVHVRGCWVVDAVLGKE
;
A
#
# COMPACT_ATOMS: atom_id res chain seq x y z
N MET A 1 -4.37 -39.36 19.43
CA MET A 1 -3.64 -38.22 20.05
C MET A 1 -2.34 -38.06 19.30
N GLY A 2 -2.11 -36.91 18.65
CA GLY A 2 -0.85 -36.61 17.97
C GLY A 2 -0.99 -36.15 16.51
N TRP A 3 -1.74 -35.08 16.26
CA TRP A 3 -1.64 -34.27 15.03
C TRP A 3 -1.26 -32.82 15.40
N ALA A 4 -0.39 -32.67 16.40
CA ALA A 4 0.09 -31.35 16.80
C ALA A 4 1.28 -30.95 15.92
N GLU A 5 1.24 -29.71 15.45
CA GLU A 5 2.31 -28.94 14.78
C GLU A 5 2.58 -29.21 13.31
N VAL A 6 1.54 -29.07 12.47
CA VAL A 6 1.75 -28.53 11.12
C VAL A 6 1.80 -27.00 11.21
N ARG A 7 2.95 -26.49 11.65
CA ARG A 7 3.62 -25.26 11.20
C ARG A 7 2.71 -24.20 10.53
N VAL A 8 2.04 -23.36 11.33
CA VAL A 8 1.36 -22.14 10.86
C VAL A 8 2.42 -21.07 10.55
N LEU A 9 3.14 -21.18 9.44
CA LEU A 9 4.15 -20.18 9.05
C LEU A 9 4.07 -19.68 7.60
N ALA A 10 3.07 -20.07 6.81
CA ALA A 10 2.89 -19.45 5.49
C ALA A 10 1.46 -19.64 4.99
N ASP A 11 0.54 -18.80 5.43
CA ASP A 11 -0.69 -18.57 4.66
C ASP A 11 -1.13 -17.12 4.88
N ARG A 12 -0.30 -16.17 4.45
CA ARG A 12 -0.83 -14.85 4.09
C ARG A 12 -1.68 -15.12 2.86
N PRO A 13 -3.02 -14.97 2.93
CA PRO A 13 -3.88 -15.41 1.85
C PRO A 13 -3.49 -14.67 0.57
N LEU A 14 -3.31 -15.40 -0.54
CA LEU A 14 -2.92 -14.84 -1.85
C LEU A 14 -3.79 -13.63 -2.26
N SER A 15 -5.03 -13.55 -1.74
CA SER A 15 -5.94 -12.43 -1.92
C SER A 15 -5.43 -11.10 -1.35
N GLU A 16 -4.71 -11.10 -0.23
CA GLU A 16 -4.14 -9.87 0.36
C GLU A 16 -3.02 -9.34 -0.53
N LEU A 17 -2.12 -10.21 -0.98
CA LEU A 17 -1.05 -9.85 -1.91
C LEU A 17 -1.62 -9.34 -3.25
N PHE A 18 -2.67 -9.98 -3.75
CA PHE A 18 -3.32 -9.54 -4.99
C PHE A 18 -3.94 -8.15 -4.86
N ARG A 19 -4.58 -7.85 -3.72
CA ARG A 19 -5.13 -6.52 -3.43
C ARG A 19 -4.04 -5.46 -3.23
N ASP A 20 -2.89 -5.84 -2.71
CA ASP A 20 -1.77 -4.91 -2.57
C ASP A 20 -1.10 -4.59 -3.90
N ILE A 21 -0.96 -5.57 -4.80
CA ILE A 21 -0.28 -5.34 -6.08
C ILE A 21 -1.20 -4.69 -7.12
N PHE A 22 -2.48 -5.07 -7.14
CA PHE A 22 -3.40 -4.62 -8.20
C PHE A 22 -4.52 -3.72 -7.70
N GLY A 23 -4.68 -3.55 -6.38
CA GLY A 23 -5.82 -2.84 -5.82
C GLY A 23 -7.14 -3.49 -6.24
N ASN A 24 -8.02 -2.66 -6.81
CA ASN A 24 -9.23 -3.12 -7.49
C ASN A 24 -9.01 -3.05 -9.02
N PRO A 25 -8.81 -4.17 -9.72
CA PRO A 25 -8.51 -4.18 -11.16
C PRO A 25 -9.66 -3.65 -12.04
N PHE A 26 -10.86 -3.47 -11.47
CA PHE A 26 -12.02 -2.91 -12.16
C PHE A 26 -12.23 -1.42 -11.88
N ARG A 27 -11.34 -0.79 -11.10
CA ARG A 27 -11.31 0.66 -10.88
C ARG A 27 -9.94 1.20 -11.28
N LEU A 28 -9.91 2.02 -12.31
CA LEU A 28 -8.73 2.80 -12.65
C LEU A 28 -8.50 3.82 -11.54
N ILE A 29 -7.36 3.73 -10.88
CA ILE A 29 -6.94 4.70 -9.88
C ILE A 29 -5.98 5.66 -10.56
N SER A 30 -6.40 6.92 -10.69
CA SER A 30 -5.56 7.98 -11.25
C SER A 30 -5.07 8.85 -10.10
N VAL A 31 -3.76 8.86 -9.85
CA VAL A 31 -3.15 9.79 -8.91
C VAL A 31 -3.13 11.18 -9.55
N ALA A 32 -3.78 12.16 -8.91
CA ALA A 32 -3.77 13.52 -9.41
C ALA A 32 -2.37 14.15 -9.23
N PRO A 33 -1.84 14.92 -10.21
CA PRO A 33 -0.54 15.56 -10.08
C PRO A 33 -0.42 16.49 -8.86
N SER A 34 -1.54 17.07 -8.41
CA SER A 34 -1.60 17.90 -7.20
C SER A 34 -1.28 17.14 -5.92
N TRP A 35 -1.49 15.82 -5.89
CA TRP A 35 -1.20 14.98 -4.73
C TRP A 35 0.30 14.65 -4.60
N LEU A 36 1.07 14.76 -5.70
CA LEU A 36 2.48 14.42 -5.78
C LEU A 36 3.38 15.54 -5.24
N THR A 37 3.12 15.98 -4.02
CA THR A 37 3.98 16.93 -3.31
C THR A 37 5.35 16.30 -3.02
N SER A 38 6.37 17.13 -2.81
CA SER A 38 7.71 16.65 -2.46
C SER A 38 7.71 15.74 -1.22
N THR A 39 6.85 16.03 -0.24
CA THR A 39 6.68 15.20 0.97
C THR A 39 6.10 13.84 0.64
N VAL A 40 5.03 13.77 -0.17
CA VAL A 40 4.39 12.52 -0.58
C VAL A 40 5.37 11.63 -1.35
N VAL A 41 6.09 12.21 -2.32
CA VAL A 41 7.07 11.47 -3.12
C VAL A 41 8.22 10.96 -2.25
N ALA A 42 8.80 11.81 -1.38
CA ALA A 42 9.90 11.40 -0.50
C ALA A 42 9.49 10.29 0.49
N LEU A 43 8.27 10.33 1.01
CA LEU A 43 7.73 9.26 1.86
C LEU A 43 7.59 7.95 1.09
N ALA A 44 7.01 7.99 -0.11
CA ALA A 44 6.84 6.81 -0.95
C ALA A 44 8.20 6.21 -1.36
N GLU A 45 9.19 7.04 -1.70
CA GLU A 45 10.56 6.60 -2.00
C GLU A 45 11.19 5.88 -0.79
N GLY A 46 11.10 6.48 0.40
CA GLY A 46 11.62 5.88 1.63
C GLY A 46 10.96 4.54 1.93
N ILE A 47 9.63 4.45 1.83
CA ILE A 47 8.87 3.20 2.00
C ILE A 47 9.37 2.14 1.00
N TYR A 48 9.48 2.49 -0.28
CA TYR A 48 9.86 1.56 -1.33
C TYR A 48 11.29 1.02 -1.17
N GLN A 49 12.25 1.92 -0.91
CA GLN A 49 13.66 1.57 -0.81
C GLN A 49 13.95 0.76 0.46
N GLU A 50 13.47 1.22 1.61
CA GLU A 50 13.72 0.59 2.91
C GLU A 50 12.79 -0.60 3.19
N LYS A 51 11.74 -0.78 2.37
CA LYS A 51 10.62 -1.72 2.64
C LYS A 51 9.94 -1.42 3.97
N ALA A 52 9.92 -0.15 4.36
CA ALA A 52 9.36 0.35 5.62
C ALA A 52 7.83 0.55 5.50
N PHE A 53 7.11 -0.53 5.20
CA PHE A 53 5.67 -0.49 4.96
C PHE A 53 4.83 -0.20 6.21
N ASP A 54 5.44 -0.26 7.40
CA ASP A 54 4.87 0.27 8.64
C ASP A 54 4.57 1.78 8.57
N ARG A 55 5.19 2.50 7.62
CA ARG A 55 4.98 3.94 7.40
C ARG A 55 3.84 4.26 6.43
N MET A 56 3.11 3.26 5.91
CA MET A 56 1.97 3.47 5.01
C MET A 56 0.88 4.42 5.59
N PRO A 57 0.54 4.39 6.89
CA PRO A 57 -0.41 5.34 7.46
C PRO A 57 0.06 6.79 7.37
N ILE A 58 1.37 7.03 7.49
CA ILE A 58 1.98 8.36 7.35
C ILE A 58 1.88 8.84 5.90
N LEU A 59 2.06 7.93 4.93
CA LEU A 59 1.82 8.24 3.52
C LEU A 59 0.35 8.61 3.27
N ALA A 60 -0.60 7.94 3.93
CA ALA A 60 -2.02 8.26 3.85
C ALA A 60 -2.32 9.69 4.30
N ASP A 61 -1.73 10.11 5.42
CA ASP A 61 -1.93 11.45 5.96
C ASP A 61 -1.31 12.51 5.04
N ALA A 62 -0.09 12.26 4.54
CA ALA A 62 0.55 13.17 3.57
C ALA A 62 -0.26 13.29 2.26
N LEU A 63 -0.84 12.20 1.77
CA LEU A 63 -1.73 12.22 0.60
C LEU A 63 -3.00 13.03 0.89
N GLN A 64 -3.62 12.83 2.05
CA GLN A 64 -4.82 13.56 2.46
C GLN A 64 -4.54 15.07 2.59
N ASP A 65 -3.41 15.45 3.19
CA ASP A 65 -2.96 16.85 3.29
C ASP A 65 -2.71 17.48 1.90
N ALA A 66 -2.25 16.68 0.94
CA ALA A 66 -2.10 17.09 -0.46
C ALA A 66 -3.43 17.18 -1.23
N GLY A 67 -4.57 16.89 -0.57
CA GLY A 67 -5.90 16.98 -1.15
C GLY A 67 -6.40 15.67 -1.79
N CYS A 68 -5.80 14.52 -1.46
CA CYS A 68 -6.36 13.21 -1.84
C CYS A 68 -7.64 12.94 -1.06
N ASP A 69 -8.74 12.75 -1.78
CA ASP A 69 -10.06 12.40 -1.25
C ASP A 69 -10.49 10.97 -1.61
N SER A 70 -9.62 10.22 -2.29
CA SER A 70 -9.89 8.84 -2.66
C SER A 70 -9.92 7.92 -1.44
N ALA A 71 -11.11 7.51 -1.03
CA ALA A 71 -11.30 6.57 0.07
C ALA A 71 -10.56 5.24 -0.18
N ASP A 72 -10.47 4.77 -1.43
CA ASP A 72 -9.78 3.53 -1.77
C ASP A 72 -8.26 3.63 -1.48
N ILE A 73 -7.62 4.75 -1.87
CA ILE A 73 -6.20 5.02 -1.57
C ILE A 73 -5.99 5.14 -0.05
N LEU A 74 -6.78 6.00 0.60
CA LEU A 74 -6.58 6.32 2.01
C LEU A 74 -6.85 5.11 2.92
N ASN A 75 -7.88 4.32 2.61
CA ASN A 75 -8.19 3.11 3.38
C ASN A 75 -7.14 2.03 3.17
N HIS A 76 -6.62 1.86 1.95
CA HIS A 76 -5.55 0.90 1.68
C HIS A 76 -4.29 1.22 2.50
N CYS A 77 -3.85 2.46 2.52
CA CYS A 77 -2.68 2.89 3.30
C CYS A 77 -2.87 2.79 4.82
N ARG A 78 -4.12 2.87 5.30
CA ARG A 78 -4.47 2.83 6.73
C ARG A 78 -4.85 1.45 7.23
N ASP A 79 -4.87 0.44 6.36
CA ASP A 79 -5.20 -0.91 6.78
C ASP A 79 -4.06 -1.50 7.63
N MET A 80 -4.25 -1.48 8.96
CA MET A 80 -3.27 -2.02 9.92
C MET A 80 -3.05 -3.53 9.76
N ASN A 81 -4.00 -4.24 9.12
CA ASN A 81 -3.88 -5.65 8.82
C ASN A 81 -3.42 -5.88 7.37
N GLY A 82 -3.30 -4.82 6.58
CA GLY A 82 -2.88 -4.84 5.19
C GLY A 82 -1.47 -5.41 5.05
N VAL A 83 -1.31 -6.31 4.08
CA VAL A 83 0.01 -6.77 3.66
C VAL A 83 0.48 -5.87 2.55
N HIS A 84 1.60 -5.19 2.78
CA HIS A 84 2.24 -4.37 1.76
C HIS A 84 3.58 -4.97 1.34
N VAL A 85 3.82 -4.97 0.04
CA VAL A 85 5.07 -5.43 -0.57
C VAL A 85 5.55 -4.41 -1.60
N ARG A 86 6.76 -4.64 -2.15
CA ARG A 86 7.15 -3.92 -3.38
C ARG A 86 6.22 -4.36 -4.50
N GLY A 87 5.63 -3.41 -5.21
CA GLY A 87 4.47 -3.66 -6.04
C GLY A 87 3.18 -3.05 -5.47
N CYS A 88 3.19 -2.55 -4.23
CA CYS A 88 2.04 -1.86 -3.64
C CYS A 88 1.53 -0.77 -4.59
N TRP A 89 0.30 -0.91 -5.06
CA TRP A 89 -0.25 -0.09 -6.14
C TRP A 89 -0.27 1.41 -5.78
N VAL A 90 -0.50 1.78 -4.50
CA VAL A 90 -0.43 3.19 -4.09
C VAL A 90 0.99 3.74 -4.20
N VAL A 91 1.97 2.98 -3.70
CA VAL A 91 3.38 3.42 -3.69
C VAL A 91 3.90 3.51 -5.12
N ASP A 92 3.59 2.52 -5.96
CA ASP A 92 4.04 2.50 -7.35
C ASP A 92 3.36 3.59 -8.18
N ALA A 93 2.07 3.89 -7.95
CA ALA A 93 1.38 5.01 -8.58
C ALA A 93 2.00 6.36 -8.21
N VAL A 94 2.35 6.58 -6.94
CA VAL A 94 3.03 7.80 -6.48
C VAL A 94 4.42 7.95 -7.12
N LEU A 95 5.12 6.83 -7.33
CA LEU A 95 6.47 6.81 -7.90
C LEU A 95 6.49 6.70 -9.44
N GLY A 96 5.33 6.62 -10.10
CA GLY A 96 5.23 6.45 -11.55
C GLY A 96 5.85 5.14 -12.04
N LYS A 97 5.67 4.05 -11.29
CA LYS A 97 6.24 2.71 -11.59
C LYS A 97 5.23 1.74 -12.24
N GLU A 98 4.04 2.23 -12.58
CA GLU A 98 2.93 1.47 -13.20
C GLU A 98 3.03 1.37 -14.72
#